data_AF-A0A9D1IZN4-F1
#
_entry.id   AF-A0A9D1IZN4-F1
#
_cell.length_a   1.000
_cell.length_b   1.000
_cell.length_c   1.000
_cell.angle_alpha   90.00
_cell.angle_beta   90.00
_cell.angle_gamma   90.00
#
_symmetry.space_group_name_H-M   'P 1'
#
loop_
_entity.id
_entity.type
_entity.pdbx_description
1 polymer ?
#
loop_
_entity_poly.entity_id
_entity_poly.type
_entity_poly.pdbx_seq_one_letter_code
_entity_poly.pdbx_strand_id
1 'polypeptide(L)'
;MKTAYFVRRPRVLGDLLVPHPVEAEREYEVAARVLLSGLDFENFATDMLADRAFIEEHAALCGVGEVLRCLLVRRRGGDGGVLVLPERGAFVGWAALEN
;
A
#
# COMPACT_ATOMS: atom_id res chain seq x y z
N MET A 1 -2.61 18.49 1.25
CA MET A 1 -2.59 17.14 0.65
C MET A 1 -2.01 16.18 1.68
N LYS A 2 -2.29 14.87 1.59
CA LYS A 2 -1.72 13.89 2.52
C LYS A 2 -0.39 13.36 1.96
N THR A 3 0.54 13.07 2.84
CA THR A 3 1.87 12.53 2.53
C THR A 3 2.11 11.26 3.33
N ALA A 4 2.92 10.36 2.78
CA ALA A 4 3.37 9.15 3.47
C ALA A 4 4.73 8.69 2.93
N TYR A 5 5.47 7.93 3.72
CA TYR A 5 6.76 7.39 3.32
C TYR A 5 6.61 6.02 2.65
N PHE A 6 6.88 5.97 1.35
CA PHE A 6 6.75 4.76 0.55
C PHE A 6 8.06 3.96 0.54
N VAL A 7 8.01 2.78 1.14
CA VAL A 7 9.09 1.79 1.10
C VAL A 7 8.99 0.99 -0.19
N ARG A 8 10.12 0.79 -0.86
CA ARG A 8 10.20 0.01 -2.10
C ARG A 8 10.30 -1.49 -1.81
N ARG A 9 9.43 -2.28 -2.44
CA ARG A 9 9.35 -3.74 -2.36
C ARG A 9 9.44 -4.28 -0.92
N PRO A 10 8.58 -3.80 -0.01
CA PRO A 10 8.47 -4.38 1.32
C PRO A 10 8.03 -5.84 1.20
N ARG A 11 8.57 -6.72 2.05
CA ARG A 11 8.17 -8.13 2.14
C ARG A 11 7.06 -8.33 3.16
N VAL A 12 7.15 -7.62 4.28
CA VAL A 12 6.22 -7.72 5.41
C VAL A 12 5.80 -6.34 5.91
N LEU A 13 4.70 -6.26 6.66
CA LEU A 13 4.20 -5.01 7.25
C LEU A 13 5.24 -4.30 8.12
N GLY A 14 6.08 -5.06 8.82
CA GLY A 14 7.16 -4.51 9.64
C GLY A 14 8.18 -3.69 8.85
N ASP A 15 8.35 -3.97 7.55
CA ASP A 15 9.27 -3.23 6.68
C ASP A 15 8.81 -1.78 6.44
N LEU A 16 7.55 -1.45 6.76
CA LEU A 16 7.00 -0.10 6.63
C LEU A 16 7.26 0.77 7.87
N LEU A 17 7.64 0.16 8.99
CA LEU A 17 7.92 0.85 10.26
C LEU A 17 9.36 1.35 10.30
N VAL A 18 9.71 2.22 9.36
CA VAL A 18 11.07 2.75 9.19
C VAL A 18 11.10 4.21 9.62
N PRO A 19 12.00 4.62 10.53
CA PRO A 19 12.26 6.03 10.81
C PRO A 19 12.70 6.75 9.54
N HIS A 20 12.04 7.85 9.21
CA HIS A 20 12.32 8.62 8.01
C HIS A 20 12.15 10.12 8.28
N PRO A 21 12.88 10.99 7.55
CA PRO A 21 12.62 12.42 7.55
C PRO A 21 11.31 12.73 6.82
N VAL A 22 10.57 13.74 7.29
CA VAL A 22 9.27 14.14 6.71
C VAL A 22 9.42 14.57 5.24
N GLU A 23 10.56 15.13 4.88
CA GLU A 23 10.89 15.57 3.51
C GLU A 23 11.02 14.40 2.52
N ALA A 24 11.17 13.16 3.02
CA ALA A 24 11.18 11.97 2.18
C ALA A 24 9.77 11.39 1.95
N GLU A 25 8.75 11.91 2.64
CA GLU A 25 7.37 11.54 2.36
C GLU A 25 6.94 12.07 1.00
N ARG A 26 6.01 11.35 0.36
CA ARG A 26 5.48 11.71 -0.95
C ARG A 26 4.00 11.97 -0.85
N GLU A 27 3.53 12.97 -1.60
CA GLU A 27 2.11 13.22 -1.76
C GLU A 27 1.43 12.04 -2.44
N TYR A 28 0.24 11.72 -1.96
CA TYR A 28 -0.55 10.64 -2.51
C TYR A 28 -2.04 10.97 -2.55
N GLU A 29 -2.73 10.25 -3.42
CA GLU A 29 -4.18 10.12 -3.41
C GLU A 29 -4.58 8.64 -3.44
N VAL A 30 -5.74 8.36 -2.85
CA VAL A 30 -6.31 7.00 -2.79
C VAL A 30 -7.20 6.81 -4.02
N ALA A 31 -6.69 6.06 -5.00
CA ALA A 31 -7.41 5.77 -6.24
C ALA A 31 -8.51 4.71 -6.04
N ALA A 32 -8.29 3.77 -5.11
CA ALA A 32 -9.26 2.74 -4.75
C ALA A 32 -9.07 2.28 -3.30
N ARG A 33 -10.12 1.68 -2.72
CA ARG A 33 -10.11 1.15 -1.35
C ARG A 33 -10.52 -0.31 -1.35
N VAL A 34 -9.72 -1.17 -0.70
CA VAL A 34 -10.00 -2.60 -0.55
C VAL A 34 -10.12 -2.93 0.94
N LEU A 35 -11.24 -3.55 1.30
CA LEU A 35 -11.51 -4.01 2.67
C LEU A 35 -11.36 -5.52 2.73
N LEU A 36 -10.28 -5.97 3.37
CA LEU A 36 -9.98 -7.39 3.57
C LEU A 36 -10.57 -7.91 4.88
N SER A 37 -10.83 -9.22 4.94
CA SER A 37 -11.08 -9.89 6.21
C SER A 37 -9.82 -9.85 7.10
N GLY A 38 -9.95 -10.20 8.39
CA GLY A 38 -8.79 -10.26 9.29
C GLY A 38 -7.71 -11.21 8.77
N LEU A 39 -8.12 -12.42 8.37
CA LEU A 39 -7.21 -13.45 7.87
C LEU A 39 -6.56 -13.05 6.54
N ASP A 40 -7.33 -12.48 5.60
CA ASP A 40 -6.79 -12.04 4.31
C ASP A 40 -5.81 -10.89 4.47
N PHE A 41 -6.10 -9.96 5.39
CA PHE A 41 -5.19 -8.87 5.70
C PHE A 41 -3.89 -9.37 6.35
N GLU A 42 -3.98 -10.32 7.29
CA GLU A 42 -2.81 -10.92 7.93
C GLU A 42 -1.94 -11.69 6.92
N ASN A 43 -2.58 -12.45 6.01
CA ASN A 43 -1.88 -13.12 4.91
C ASN A 43 -1.21 -12.14 3.95
N PHE A 44 -1.85 -11.01 3.66
CA PHE A 44 -1.26 -9.92 2.86
C PHE A 44 -0.08 -9.26 3.59
N ALA A 45 -0.23 -8.96 4.88
CA ALA A 45 0.76 -8.28 5.69
C ALA A 45 2.03 -9.11 5.94
N THR A 46 1.93 -10.45 5.85
CA THR A 46 3.05 -11.37 6.02
C THR A 46 3.76 -11.75 4.71
N ASP A 47 3.15 -11.46 3.56
CA ASP A 47 3.77 -11.64 2.24
C ASP A 47 3.20 -10.65 1.22
N MET A 48 3.81 -9.47 1.16
CA MET A 48 3.40 -8.37 0.28
C MET A 48 3.85 -8.55 -1.18
N LEU A 49 4.85 -9.42 -1.43
CA LEU A 49 5.39 -9.65 -2.78
C LEU A 49 4.69 -10.79 -3.53
N ALA A 50 3.80 -11.52 -2.87
CA ALA A 50 2.90 -12.45 -3.53
C ALA A 50 1.92 -11.71 -4.45
N ASP A 51 1.60 -12.33 -5.59
CA ASP A 51 0.56 -11.85 -6.48
C ASP A 51 -0.81 -11.90 -5.78
N ARG A 52 -1.56 -10.81 -5.86
CA ARG A 52 -2.89 -10.69 -5.23
C ARG A 52 -3.92 -10.22 -6.26
N ALA A 53 -5.00 -10.97 -6.39
CA ALA A 53 -6.10 -10.63 -7.30
C ALA A 53 -6.68 -9.24 -7.03
N PHE A 54 -6.81 -8.83 -5.76
CA PHE A 54 -7.31 -7.50 -5.42
C PHE A 54 -6.35 -6.37 -5.83
N ILE A 55 -5.06 -6.63 -5.96
CA ILE A 55 -4.08 -5.66 -6.48
C ILE A 55 -4.25 -5.56 -8.00
N GLU A 56 -4.33 -6.71 -8.68
CA GLU A 56 -4.52 -6.80 -10.13
C GLU A 56 -5.76 -6.07 -10.62
N GLU A 57 -6.90 -6.28 -9.95
CA GLU A 57 -8.17 -5.62 -10.29
C GLU A 57 -8.10 -4.09 -10.27
N HIS A 58 -7.23 -3.53 -9.41
CA HIS A 58 -7.14 -2.08 -9.19
C HIS A 58 -5.85 -1.46 -9.76
N ALA A 59 -4.95 -2.25 -10.35
CA ALA A 59 -3.63 -1.79 -10.73
C ALA A 59 -3.67 -0.69 -11.81
N ALA A 60 -4.62 -0.76 -12.74
CA ALA A 60 -4.80 0.25 -13.77
C ALA A 60 -5.20 1.63 -13.22
N LEU A 61 -5.74 1.70 -12.00
CA LEU A 61 -6.09 2.95 -11.33
C LEU A 61 -4.89 3.60 -10.63
N CYS A 62 -3.85 2.82 -10.37
CA CYS A 62 -2.66 3.26 -9.65
C CYS A 62 -1.60 3.83 -10.61
N GLY A 63 -0.69 4.65 -10.09
CA GLY A 63 0.37 5.20 -10.92
C GLY A 63 1.37 6.06 -10.16
N VAL A 64 2.56 6.17 -10.75
CA VAL A 64 3.63 7.03 -10.27
C VAL A 64 3.62 8.33 -11.06
N GLY A 65 3.50 9.45 -10.37
CA GLY A 65 3.59 10.81 -10.90
C GLY A 65 4.13 11.77 -9.84
N GLU A 66 3.85 13.07 -9.97
CA GLU A 66 4.10 14.06 -8.92
C GLU A 66 3.35 13.67 -7.64
N VAL A 67 2.06 13.35 -7.78
CA VAL A 67 1.23 12.72 -6.75
C VAL A 67 1.12 11.22 -7.04
N LEU A 68 1.35 10.40 -6.01
CA LEU A 68 1.22 8.95 -6.09
C LEU A 68 -0.25 8.52 -6.03
N ARG A 69 -0.72 7.78 -7.03
CA ARG A 69 -2.07 7.22 -7.04
C ARG A 69 -2.02 5.78 -6.55
N CYS A 70 -2.55 5.54 -5.36
CA CYS A 70 -2.35 4.28 -4.64
C CYS A 70 -3.66 3.61 -4.24
N LEU A 71 -3.57 2.31 -4.00
CA LEU A 71 -4.62 1.47 -3.44
C LEU A 71 -4.51 1.52 -1.91
N LEU A 72 -5.61 1.82 -1.22
CA LEU A 72 -5.66 1.72 0.25
C LEU A 72 -6.25 0.37 0.65
N VAL A 73 -5.42 -0.50 1.21
CA VAL A 73 -5.81 -1.83 1.72
C VAL A 73 -6.01 -1.74 3.22
N ARG A 74 -7.20 -2.09 3.70
CA ARG A 74 -7.56 -2.03 5.13
C ARG A 74 -8.12 -3.35 5.62
N ARG A 75 -7.88 -3.64 6.89
CA ARG A 75 -8.59 -4.69 7.62
C ARG A 75 -9.99 -4.21 7.96
N ARG A 76 -11.00 -5.04 7.73
CA ARG A 76 -12.38 -4.75 8.16
C ARG A 76 -12.43 -4.58 9.68
N GLY A 77 -12.96 -3.44 10.12
CA GLY A 77 -13.07 -3.08 11.55
C GLY A 77 -11.75 -2.64 12.21
N GLY A 78 -10.67 -2.46 11.43
CA GLY A 78 -9.40 -1.93 11.92
C GLY A 78 -9.20 -0.45 11.58
N ASP A 79 -8.38 0.22 12.39
CA ASP A 79 -7.91 1.57 12.13
C ASP A 79 -6.66 1.56 11.25
N GLY A 80 -6.52 2.58 10.40
CA GLY A 80 -5.42 2.70 9.44
C GLY A 80 -5.46 1.70 8.27
N GLY A 81 -4.35 1.60 7.55
CA GLY A 81 -4.21 0.73 6.38
C GLY A 81 -2.82 0.76 5.76
N VAL A 82 -2.70 0.04 4.65
CA VAL A 82 -1.50 0.03 3.82
C VAL A 82 -1.83 0.67 2.48
N LEU A 83 -1.12 1.74 2.15
CA LEU A 83 -1.12 2.33 0.81
C LEU A 83 -0.23 1.46 -0.07
N VAL A 84 -0.72 1.02 -1.22
CA VAL A 84 -0.03 0.12 -2.13
C VAL A 84 0.06 0.78 -3.51
N LEU A 85 1.28 0.83 -4.03
CA LEU A 85 1.55 1.04 -5.46
C LEU A 85 1.92 -0.31 -6.08
N PRO A 86 1.08 -0.84 -6.98
CA PRO A 86 1.34 -2.10 -7.64
C PRO A 86 2.58 -2.01 -8.53
N GLU A 87 3.37 -3.09 -8.56
CA GLU A 87 4.40 -3.29 -9.57
C GLU A 87 4.01 -4.46 -10.46
N ARG A 88 4.20 -4.29 -11.78
CA ARG A 88 3.80 -5.26 -12.82
C ARG A 88 2.33 -5.71 -12.72
N GLY A 89 1.49 -4.92 -12.07
CA GLY A 89 0.06 -5.14 -11.97
C GLY A 89 -0.39 -6.05 -10.83
N ALA A 90 0.44 -6.92 -10.26
CA ALA A 90 -0.08 -8.01 -9.40
C ALA A 90 0.41 -8.02 -7.95
N PHE A 91 1.54 -7.37 -7.64
CA PHE A 91 2.15 -7.40 -6.30
C PHE A 91 2.58 -6.01 -5.83
N VAL A 92 2.98 -5.89 -4.56
CA VAL A 92 3.39 -4.61 -3.96
C VAL A 92 4.76 -4.17 -4.49
N GLY A 93 4.77 -3.07 -5.26
CA GLY A 93 5.99 -2.41 -5.71
C GLY A 93 6.53 -1.40 -4.70
N TRP A 94 5.61 -0.61 -4.16
CA TRP A 94 5.87 0.30 -3.05
C TRP A 94 4.70 0.26 -2.08
N ALA A 95 4.97 0.47 -0.79
CA ALA A 95 3.90 0.65 0.17
C ALA A 95 4.26 1.62 1.29
N ALA A 96 3.23 2.17 1.91
CA ALA A 96 3.35 3.05 3.07
C ALA A 96 2.24 2.71 4.07
N LEU A 97 2.46 3.04 5.34
CA LEU A 97 1.39 3.01 6.33
C LEU A 97 0.52 4.26 6.18
N GLU A 98 -0.79 4.07 6.17
CA GLU A 98 -1.74 5.15 6.37
C GLU A 98 -2.07 5.24 7.87
N ASN A 99 -1.64 6.33 8.50
CA ASN A 99 -1.98 6.69 9.88
C ASN A 99 -3.28 7.50 9.95
#